data_AF-J2NAB3-F1
#
_entry.id   AF-J2NAB3-F1
#
_cell.length_a   1.000
_cell.length_b   1.000
_cell.length_c   1.000
_cell.angle_alpha   90.00
_cell.angle_beta   90.00
_cell.angle_gamma   90.00
#
_symmetry.space_group_name_H-M   'P 1'
#
loop_
_entity.id
_entity.type
_entity.pdbx_description
1 polymer ?
#
loop_
_entity_poly.entity_id
_entity_poly.type
_entity_poly.pdbx_seq_one_letter_code
_entity_poly.pdbx_strand_id
1 'polypeptide(L)'
;MFACRLCLRLNYESQQANKRDRAADHSWKLRSALGCPEGFLTVPAEYIPKPKGMHWRTFEQKVEQLKRVDAAAWADAGPMRESIERWLEHGHW
;
A
#
# COMPACT_ATOMS: atom_id res chain seq x y z
N MET A 1 11.13 -31.55 -5.71
CA MET A 1 12.36 -30.95 -6.25
C MET A 1 12.62 -29.66 -5.49
N PHE A 2 13.79 -29.51 -4.86
CA PHE A 2 14.18 -28.27 -4.16
C PHE A 2 15.34 -27.65 -4.94
N ALA A 3 15.17 -26.43 -5.43
CA ALA A 3 16.20 -25.68 -6.14
C ALA A 3 16.45 -24.33 -5.45
N CYS A 4 17.71 -23.92 -5.41
CA CYS A 4 18.14 -22.69 -4.75
C CYS A 4 17.86 -21.45 -5.61
N ARG A 5 17.84 -20.25 -5.01
CA ARG A 5 17.62 -18.98 -5.76
C ARG A 5 18.66 -18.76 -6.87
N LEU A 6 19.93 -19.12 -6.62
CA LEU A 6 20.99 -19.05 -7.62
C LEU A 6 20.72 -20.01 -8.80
N CYS A 7 20.28 -21.22 -8.46
CA CYS A 7 19.96 -22.29 -9.40
C CYS A 7 18.81 -21.86 -10.35
N LEU A 8 17.85 -21.12 -9.80
CA LEU A 8 16.70 -20.58 -10.53
C LEU A 8 16.90 -19.14 -11.04
N ARG A 9 18.08 -18.54 -10.84
CA ARG A 9 18.40 -17.14 -11.16
C ARG A 9 17.35 -16.13 -10.67
N LEU A 10 16.78 -16.38 -9.49
CA LEU A 10 15.77 -15.51 -8.89
C LEU A 10 16.43 -14.33 -8.16
N ASN A 11 15.93 -13.13 -8.43
CA ASN A 11 16.31 -11.93 -7.68
C ASN A 11 15.81 -11.99 -6.22
N TYR A 12 16.39 -11.14 -5.38
CA TYR A 12 15.82 -10.87 -4.06
C TYR A 12 14.53 -10.06 -4.20
N GLU A 13 13.59 -10.25 -3.27
CA GLU A 13 12.35 -9.48 -3.23
C GLU A 13 12.63 -7.96 -3.16
N SER A 14 13.65 -7.56 -2.40
CA SER A 14 14.11 -6.17 -2.33
C SER A 14 14.63 -5.61 -3.67
N GLN A 15 15.10 -6.47 -4.58
CA GLN A 15 15.55 -6.08 -5.93
C GLN A 15 14.39 -6.07 -6.94
N GLN A 16 13.27 -6.73 -6.63
CA GLN A 16 12.05 -6.72 -7.42
C GLN A 16 11.06 -5.63 -6.99
N ALA A 17 11.25 -5.05 -5.79
CA ALA A 17 10.41 -3.97 -5.28
C ALA A 17 10.45 -2.76 -6.22
N ASN A 18 9.33 -2.53 -6.91
CA ASN A 18 9.17 -1.39 -7.79
C ASN A 18 9.17 -0.10 -6.97
N LYS A 19 9.75 0.97 -7.52
CA LYS A 19 9.67 2.31 -6.88
C LYS A 19 8.22 2.74 -6.68
N ARG A 20 7.33 2.37 -7.60
CA ARG A 20 5.89 2.71 -7.56
C ARG A 20 5.12 1.99 -6.45
N ASP A 21 5.55 0.79 -6.08
CA ASP A 21 4.84 -0.03 -5.09
C ASP A 21 5.29 0.31 -3.66
N ARG A 22 6.43 1.00 -3.52
CA ARG A 22 7.02 1.33 -2.22
C ARG A 22 6.07 2.11 -1.30
N ALA A 23 5.32 3.07 -1.85
CA ALA A 23 4.37 3.85 -1.08
C ALA A 23 3.22 2.95 -0.59
N ALA A 24 2.68 2.10 -1.47
CA ALA A 24 1.63 1.13 -1.12
C ALA A 24 2.11 0.13 -0.05
N ASP A 25 3.31 -0.42 -0.18
CA ASP A 25 3.92 -1.35 0.77
C ASP A 25 4.14 -0.72 2.15
N HIS A 26 4.63 0.52 2.19
CA HIS A 26 4.79 1.26 3.43
C HIS A 26 3.42 1.51 4.08
N SER A 27 2.42 1.81 3.26
CA SER A 27 1.07 2.03 3.74
C SER A 27 0.48 0.77 4.36
N TRP A 28 0.67 -0.39 3.73
CA TRP A 28 0.29 -1.70 4.27
C TRP A 28 0.92 -2.00 5.62
N LYS A 29 2.22 -1.71 5.78
CA LYS A 29 2.93 -1.91 7.06
C LYS A 29 2.37 -1.03 8.18
N LEU A 30 2.07 0.23 7.88
CA LEU A 30 1.48 1.15 8.85
C LEU A 30 0.06 0.75 9.24
N ARG A 31 -0.77 0.35 8.27
CA ARG A 31 -2.12 -0.18 8.52
C ARG A 31 -2.11 -1.45 9.36
N SER A 32 -1.18 -2.36 9.08
CA SER A 32 -0.99 -3.58 9.88
C SER A 32 -0.66 -3.24 11.35
N ALA A 33 0.17 -2.22 11.59
CA ALA A 33 0.47 -1.75 12.95
C ALA A 33 -0.73 -1.06 13.63
N LEU A 34 -1.72 -0.61 12.87
CA LEU A 34 -3.01 -0.09 13.33
C LEU A 34 -4.11 -1.16 13.35
N GLY A 35 -3.79 -2.42 13.05
CA GLY A 35 -4.78 -3.51 13.00
C GLY A 35 -5.82 -3.36 11.89
N CYS A 36 -5.52 -2.59 10.84
CA CYS A 36 -6.39 -2.40 9.67
C CYS A 36 -5.95 -3.38 8.56
N PRO A 37 -6.78 -4.38 8.21
CA PRO A 37 -6.47 -5.34 7.14
C PRO A 37 -6.79 -4.82 5.73
N GLU A 38 -7.41 -3.65 5.59
CA GLU A 38 -7.78 -3.06 4.31
C GLU A 38 -6.64 -2.23 3.69
N GLY A 39 -6.70 -2.00 2.37
CA GLY A 39 -5.73 -1.17 1.66
C GLY A 39 -6.12 0.31 1.57
N PHE A 40 -5.19 1.13 1.07
CA PHE A 40 -5.39 2.58 0.90
C PHE A 40 -6.46 2.98 -0.11
N LEU A 41 -6.80 2.08 -1.04
CA LEU A 41 -7.88 2.26 -2.00
C LEU A 41 -9.27 1.98 -1.39
N THR A 42 -9.33 1.39 -0.21
CA THR A 42 -10.58 0.94 0.42
C THR A 42 -10.93 1.74 1.67
N VAL A 43 -9.97 1.92 2.57
CA VAL A 43 -10.18 2.62 3.85
C VAL A 43 -9.22 3.80 3.96
N PRO A 44 -9.75 5.05 3.89
CA PRO A 44 -9.02 6.26 4.22
C PRO A 44 -8.43 6.23 5.64
N ALA A 45 -7.26 6.83 5.80
CA ALA A 45 -6.52 6.83 7.07
C ALA A 45 -7.35 7.38 8.25
N GLU A 46 -8.19 8.40 8.02
CA GLU A 46 -9.06 9.01 9.02
C GLU A 46 -10.15 8.08 9.59
N TYR A 47 -10.49 7.00 8.89
CA TYR A 47 -11.52 6.06 9.33
C TYR A 47 -10.96 4.84 10.05
N ILE A 48 -9.64 4.72 10.17
CA ILE A 48 -9.02 3.61 10.90
C ILE A 48 -9.22 3.84 12.41
N PRO A 49 -9.88 2.92 13.12
CA PRO A 49 -10.08 3.07 14.55
C PRO A 49 -8.77 2.84 15.31
N LYS A 50 -8.64 3.51 16.45
CA LYS A 50 -7.49 3.32 17.34
C LYS A 50 -7.48 1.91 17.94
N PRO A 51 -6.36 1.16 17.85
CA PRO A 51 -6.22 -0.14 18.50
C PRO A 51 -6.31 -0.07 20.02
N LYS A 52 -6.82 -1.14 20.62
CA LYS A 52 -6.80 -1.35 22.08
C LYS A 52 -5.35 -1.34 22.58
N GLY A 53 -5.10 -0.65 23.69
CA GLY A 53 -3.78 -0.58 24.33
C GLY A 53 -2.78 0.40 23.68
N MET A 54 -3.08 0.97 22.51
CA MET A 54 -2.24 2.03 21.92
C MET A 54 -2.46 3.36 22.67
N HIS A 55 -1.42 4.18 22.82
CA HIS A 55 -1.58 5.54 23.34
C HIS A 55 -2.13 6.48 22.26
N TRP A 56 -3.02 7.42 22.61
CA TRP A 56 -3.64 8.36 21.65
C TRP A 56 -2.62 9.14 20.83
N ARG A 57 -1.62 9.74 21.48
CA ARG A 57 -0.53 10.44 20.80
C ARG A 57 0.18 9.57 19.75
N THR A 58 0.45 8.30 20.06
CA THR A 58 1.11 7.38 19.11
C THR A 58 0.19 7.02 17.95
N PHE A 59 -1.09 6.84 18.24
CA PHE A 59 -2.10 6.59 17.21
C PHE A 59 -2.21 7.77 16.24
N GLU A 60 -2.35 9.00 16.75
CA GLU A 60 -2.45 10.22 15.92
C GLU A 60 -1.20 10.42 15.06
N GLN A 61 0.00 10.20 15.61
CA GLN A 61 1.25 10.25 14.84
C GLN A 61 1.27 9.23 13.70
N LYS A 62 0.78 8.00 13.95
CA LYS A 62 0.69 6.96 12.93
C LYS A 62 -0.34 7.30 11.85
N VAL A 63 -1.51 7.84 12.23
CA VAL A 63 -2.53 8.29 11.27
C VAL A 63 -2.00 9.43 10.41
N GLU A 64 -1.30 10.41 11.00
CA GLU A 64 -0.70 11.51 10.25
C GLU A 64 0.40 11.03 9.30
N GLN A 65 1.26 10.10 9.75
CA GLN A 65 2.22 9.45 8.87
C GLN A 65 1.52 8.69 7.73
N LEU A 66 0.46 7.96 8.05
CA LEU A 66 -0.30 7.17 7.09
C LEU A 66 -0.94 8.04 6.01
N LYS A 67 -1.54 9.18 6.38
CA LYS A 67 -2.09 10.16 5.42
C LYS A 67 -1.06 10.60 4.39
N ARG A 68 0.18 10.88 4.82
CA ARG A 68 1.26 11.30 3.91
C ARG A 68 1.68 10.18 2.97
N VAL A 69 1.77 8.96 3.47
CA VAL A 69 2.13 7.78 2.67
C VAL A 69 1.02 7.43 1.68
N ASP A 70 -0.24 7.52 2.10
CA ASP A 70 -1.41 7.30 1.23
C ASP A 70 -1.47 8.32 0.10
N ALA A 71 -1.18 9.60 0.37
CA ALA A 71 -1.12 10.61 -0.67
C ALA A 71 -0.08 10.27 -1.75
N ALA A 72 1.09 9.77 -1.34
CA ALA A 72 2.10 9.28 -2.29
C ALA A 72 1.64 8.03 -3.04
N ALA A 73 1.00 7.08 -2.35
CA ALA A 73 0.46 5.87 -2.97
C ALA A 73 -0.62 6.17 -4.02
N TRP A 74 -1.50 7.14 -3.74
CA TRP A 74 -2.49 7.64 -4.70
C TRP A 74 -1.84 8.30 -5.91
N ALA A 75 -0.78 9.09 -5.72
CA ALA A 75 -0.04 9.70 -6.83
C ALA A 75 0.63 8.64 -7.72
N ASP A 76 1.25 7.62 -7.12
CA ASP A 76 1.90 6.52 -7.85
C ASP A 76 0.88 5.66 -8.61
N ALA A 77 -0.30 5.45 -8.03
CA ALA A 77 -1.41 4.70 -8.61
C ALA A 77 -2.23 5.50 -9.65
N GLY A 78 -2.12 6.84 -9.67
CA GLY A 78 -2.89 7.72 -10.54
C GLY A 78 -2.93 7.29 -12.01
N PRO A 79 -1.77 7.03 -12.66
CA PRO A 79 -1.75 6.60 -14.06
C PRO A 79 -2.46 5.25 -14.31
N MET A 80 -2.41 4.34 -13.34
CA MET A 80 -3.13 3.07 -13.42
C MET A 80 -4.64 3.32 -13.28
N ARG A 81 -5.05 4.14 -12.31
CA ARG A 81 -6.45 4.51 -12.10
C ARG A 81 -7.05 5.16 -13.35
N GLU A 82 -6.37 6.16 -13.92
CA GLU A 82 -6.79 6.83 -15.16
C GLU A 82 -6.90 5.85 -16.34
N SER A 83 -6.00 4.85 -16.40
CA SER A 83 -6.06 3.83 -17.46
C SER A 83 -7.28 2.91 -17.28
N ILE A 84 -7.61 2.54 -16.04
CA ILE A 84 -8.80 1.75 -15.72
C ILE A 84 -10.07 2.56 -16.03
N GLU A 85 -10.13 3.82 -15.61
CA GLU A 85 -11.25 4.74 -15.90
C GLU A 85 -11.47 4.87 -17.40
N ARG A 86 -10.40 5.15 -18.17
CA ARG A 86 -10.46 5.21 -19.63
C ARG A 86 -10.92 3.89 -20.25
N TRP A 87 -10.45 2.76 -19.74
CA TRP A 87 -10.87 1.44 -20.22
C TRP A 87 -12.35 1.17 -19.90
N LEU A 88 -12.84 1.55 -18.73
CA LEU A 88 -14.26 1.41 -18.38
C LEU A 88 -15.15 2.31 -19.26
N GLU A 89 -14.69 3.51 -19.60
CA GLU A 89 -15.40 4.45 -20.46
C GLU A 89 -15.47 3.99 -21.93
N HIS A 90 -14.42 3.31 -22.43
CA HIS A 90 -14.26 3.00 -23.87
C HIS A 90 -14.32 1.50 -24.20
N GLY A 91 -14.29 0.62 -23.22
CA GLY A 91 -14.05 -0.83 -23.35
C GLY A 91 -15.28 -1.73 -23.27
N HIS A 92 -16.45 -1.20 -23.61
CA HIS A 92 -17.70 -1.97 -23.69
C HIS A 92 -18.25 -2.00 -25.13
N TRP A 93 -17.53 -2.61 -26.07
CA TRP A 93 -18.06 -3.19 -27.32
C TRP A 93 -17.21 -4.38 -27.75
#